data_AF-A0A643BS21-F1
#
_entry.id   AF-A0A643BS21-F1
#
_cell.length_a   1.000
_cell.length_b   1.000
_cell.length_c   1.000
_cell.angle_alpha   90.00
_cell.angle_beta   90.00
_cell.angle_gamma   90.00
#
_symmetry.space_group_name_H-M   'P 1'
#
loop_
_entity.id
_entity.type
_entity.pdbx_description
1 polymer ?
#
loop_
_entity_poly.entity_id
_entity_poly.type
_entity_poly.pdbx_seq_one_letter_code
_entity_poly.pdbx_strand_id
1 'polypeptide(L)'
;MRPQEAPVSGKVFIQRDYSSGARCHFQTKFPAELENRIDRQQFEETLRTLNNLYAEAEKLGGQSYLEGRLACLTAYTIFLCMETRY
;
A
#
# COMPACT_ATOMS: atom_id res chain seq x y z
N MET A 1 17.26 -41.04 7.70
CA MET A 1 16.38 -40.50 6.63
C MET A 1 15.16 -39.90 7.29
N ARG A 2 14.95 -38.58 7.19
CA ARG A 2 13.67 -37.97 7.64
C ARG A 2 12.62 -38.20 6.54
N PRO A 3 11.38 -38.56 6.89
CA PRO A 3 10.29 -38.56 5.93
C PRO A 3 10.09 -37.13 5.42
N GLN A 4 10.01 -37.01 4.09
CA GLN A 4 9.76 -35.77 3.36
C GLN A 4 8.30 -35.36 3.65
N GLU A 5 8.10 -34.25 4.36
CA GLU A 5 6.78 -33.67 4.61
C GLU A 5 6.06 -33.42 3.27
N ALA A 6 4.76 -33.72 3.23
CA ALA A 6 3.88 -33.53 2.09
C ALA A 6 4.00 -32.08 1.53
N PRO A 7 3.84 -31.87 0.21
CA PRO A 7 4.07 -30.57 -0.40
C PRO A 7 3.20 -29.51 0.29
N VAL A 8 3.87 -28.56 0.93
CA VAL A 8 3.28 -27.38 1.56
C VAL A 8 2.35 -26.74 0.53
N SER A 9 1.08 -26.55 0.90
CA SER A 9 0.08 -25.82 0.13
C SER A 9 0.74 -24.67 -0.64
N GLY A 10 0.73 -24.76 -1.98
CA GLY A 10 1.59 -23.96 -2.86
C GLY A 10 1.26 -22.48 -2.74
N LYS A 11 2.04 -21.75 -1.92
CA LYS A 11 1.95 -20.30 -1.79
C LYS A 11 2.61 -19.66 -3.00
N VAL A 12 1.90 -18.78 -3.69
CA VAL A 12 2.43 -17.96 -4.79
C VAL A 12 2.56 -16.52 -4.29
N PHE A 13 3.72 -15.92 -4.48
CA PHE A 13 4.01 -14.55 -4.04
C PHE A 13 3.96 -13.60 -5.23
N ILE A 14 3.14 -12.56 -5.14
CA ILE A 14 3.04 -11.50 -6.13
C ILE A 14 3.96 -10.35 -5.71
N GLN A 15 4.90 -9.98 -6.57
CA GLN A 15 5.85 -8.91 -6.27
C GLN A 15 5.21 -7.53 -6.36
N ARG A 16 5.79 -6.58 -5.65
CA ARG A 16 5.44 -5.17 -5.76
C ARG A 16 6.04 -4.58 -7.03
N ASP A 17 5.28 -3.74 -7.70
CA ASP A 17 5.70 -2.95 -8.84
C ASP A 17 6.14 -1.56 -8.36
N TYR A 18 7.42 -1.24 -8.56
CA TYR A 18 8.05 0.01 -8.14
C TYR A 18 8.12 1.07 -9.24
N SER A 19 7.55 0.82 -10.43
CA SER A 19 7.59 1.76 -11.56
C SER A 19 6.95 3.11 -11.26
N SER A 20 5.97 3.14 -10.34
CA SER A 20 5.29 4.35 -9.87
C SER A 20 5.88 4.94 -8.58
N GLY A 21 7.08 4.51 -8.19
CA GLY A 21 7.79 4.98 -7.00
C GLY A 21 7.38 4.24 -5.73
N ALA A 22 7.16 4.98 -4.65
CA ALA A 22 6.93 4.42 -3.31
C ALA A 22 5.47 4.03 -3.02
N ARG A 23 4.56 4.12 -3.99
CA ARG A 23 3.15 3.76 -3.83
C ARG A 23 2.96 2.26 -3.74
N CYS A 24 1.99 1.80 -2.95
CA CYS A 24 1.67 0.38 -2.84
C CYS A 24 0.97 -0.10 -4.11
N HIS A 25 1.70 -0.78 -5.00
CA HIS A 25 1.19 -1.28 -6.27
C HIS A 25 1.73 -2.69 -6.55
N PHE A 26 0.85 -3.65 -6.82
CA PHE A 26 1.21 -5.04 -7.13
C PHE A 26 1.36 -5.23 -8.64
N GLN A 27 2.31 -6.07 -9.06
CA GLN A 27 2.42 -6.47 -10.46
C GLN A 27 1.16 -7.22 -10.91
N THR A 28 0.70 -6.99 -12.13
CA THR A 28 -0.46 -7.71 -12.70
C THR A 28 -0.08 -8.90 -13.57
N LYS A 29 1.23 -9.18 -13.70
CA LYS A 29 1.73 -10.33 -14.48
C LYS A 29 1.23 -11.64 -13.87
N PHE A 30 0.50 -12.41 -14.67
CA PHE A 30 -0.02 -13.73 -14.26
C PHE A 30 1.13 -14.73 -14.00
N PRO A 31 1.20 -15.33 -12.79
CA PRO A 31 2.21 -16.32 -12.45
C PRO A 31 1.87 -17.70 -13.03
N ALA A 32 2.86 -18.40 -13.58
CA ALA A 32 2.66 -19.70 -14.22
C ALA A 32 2.24 -20.79 -13.22
N GLU A 33 2.55 -20.61 -11.93
CA GLU A 33 2.17 -21.51 -10.85
C GLU A 33 0.66 -21.54 -10.59
N LEU A 34 -0.08 -20.52 -11.07
CA LEU A 34 -1.53 -20.43 -10.98
C LEU A 34 -2.24 -20.90 -12.26
N GLU A 35 -1.49 -21.30 -13.29
CA GLU A 35 -2.04 -21.82 -14.54
C GLU A 35 -2.93 -23.04 -14.26
N ASN A 36 -4.13 -23.07 -14.86
CA ASN A 36 -5.17 -24.07 -14.63
C ASN A 36 -5.70 -24.18 -13.18
N ARG A 37 -5.31 -23.28 -12.26
CA ARG A 37 -5.84 -23.21 -10.89
C ARG A 37 -6.81 -22.06 -10.69
N ILE A 38 -6.58 -20.95 -11.38
CA ILE A 38 -7.38 -19.72 -11.30
C ILE A 38 -7.52 -19.14 -12.71
N ASP A 39 -8.67 -18.55 -13.01
CA ASP A 39 -8.88 -17.84 -14.26
C ASP A 39 -7.98 -16.59 -14.33
N ARG A 40 -7.35 -16.39 -15.50
CA ARG A 40 -6.40 -15.31 -15.70
C ARG A 40 -7.05 -13.93 -15.63
N GLN A 41 -8.23 -13.79 -16.22
CA GLN A 41 -8.95 -12.53 -16.21
C GLN A 41 -9.38 -12.17 -14.79
N GLN A 42 -9.91 -13.14 -14.05
CA GLN A 42 -10.28 -12.96 -12.65
C GLN A 42 -9.09 -12.51 -11.78
N PHE A 43 -7.91 -13.09 -11.99
CA PHE A 43 -6.69 -12.68 -11.30
C PHE A 43 -6.30 -11.23 -11.61
N GLU A 44 -6.26 -10.87 -12.89
CA GLU A 44 -5.87 -9.53 -13.34
C GLU A 44 -6.87 -8.47 -12.83
N GLU A 45 -8.18 -8.74 -12.88
CA GLU A 45 -9.22 -7.86 -12.35
C GLU A 45 -9.13 -7.70 -10.82
N THR A 46 -8.85 -8.78 -10.10
CA THR A 46 -8.68 -8.76 -8.64
C THR A 46 -7.49 -7.88 -8.25
N LEU A 47 -6.34 -8.05 -8.91
CA LEU A 47 -5.16 -7.23 -8.65
C LEU A 47 -5.36 -5.76 -9.03
N ARG A 48 -6.04 -5.51 -10.15
CA ARG A 48 -6.41 -4.13 -10.53
C ARG A 48 -7.29 -3.47 -9.48
N THR A 49 -8.26 -4.21 -8.94
CA THR A 49 -9.13 -3.73 -7.86
C THR A 49 -8.33 -3.44 -6.59
N LEU A 50 -7.43 -4.34 -6.19
CA LEU A 50 -6.56 -4.13 -5.03
C LEU A 50 -5.67 -2.88 -5.21
N ASN A 51 -5.02 -2.73 -6.36
CA ASN A 51 -4.19 -1.58 -6.66
C ASN A 51 -4.97 -0.26 -6.59
N ASN A 52 -6.20 -0.23 -7.10
CA ASN A 52 -7.08 0.93 -6.99
C ASN A 52 -7.42 1.24 -5.53
N LEU A 53 -7.73 0.22 -4.73
CA LEU A 53 -8.06 0.39 -3.31
C LEU A 53 -6.88 1.01 -2.53
N TYR A 54 -5.66 0.54 -2.79
CA TYR A 54 -4.45 1.12 -2.20
C TYR A 54 -4.19 2.55 -2.69
N ALA A 55 -4.41 2.82 -3.98
CA ALA A 55 -4.27 4.18 -4.52
C ALA A 55 -5.27 5.16 -3.90
N GLU A 56 -6.51 4.73 -3.65
CA GLU A 56 -7.52 5.53 -2.95
C GLU A 56 -7.14 5.76 -1.48
N ALA A 57 -6.66 4.73 -0.78
CA ALA A 57 -6.20 4.86 0.60
C ALA A 57 -5.03 5.85 0.73
N GLU A 58 -4.08 5.85 -0.22
CA GLU A 58 -2.99 6.82 -0.24
C GLU A 58 -3.46 8.25 -0.53
N LYS A 59 -4.49 8.42 -1.37
CA LYS A 59 -5.07 9.74 -1.68
C LYS A 59 -5.64 10.43 -0.44
N LEU A 60 -6.15 9.65 0.53
CA LEU A 60 -6.64 10.18 1.81
C LEU A 60 -5.54 10.82 2.68
N GLY A 61 -4.26 10.54 2.41
CA GLY A 61 -3.13 11.16 3.13
C GLY A 61 -2.91 12.66 2.85
N GLY A 62 -3.56 13.23 1.82
CA GLY A 62 -3.43 14.65 1.47
C GLY A 62 -4.03 15.61 2.52
N GLN A 63 -5.13 15.24 3.16
CA GLN A 63 -5.72 16.02 4.26
C GLN A 63 -4.81 16.02 5.49
N SER A 64 -4.25 14.86 5.84
CA SER A 64 -3.30 14.72 6.95
C SER A 64 -2.03 15.56 6.74
N TYR A 65 -1.58 15.73 5.49
CA TYR A 65 -0.47 16.63 5.17
C TYR A 65 -0.80 18.10 5.47
N LEU A 66 -2.00 18.55 5.09
CA LEU A 66 -2.46 19.93 5.35
C LEU A 66 -2.67 20.15 6.85
N GLU A 67 -3.26 19.19 7.55
CA GLU A 67 -3.42 19.22 9.00
C GLU A 67 -2.06 19.31 9.71
N GLY A 68 -1.10 18.47 9.36
CA GLY A 68 0.25 18.51 9.93
C GLY A 68 0.92 19.87 9.70
N ARG A 69 0.77 20.43 8.49
CA ARG A 69 1.34 21.76 8.16
C ARG A 69 0.65 22.88 8.93
N LEU A 70 -0.67 22.84 9.06
CA LEU A 70 -1.44 23.82 9.83
C LEU A 70 -1.15 23.72 11.33
N ALA A 71 -0.98 22.51 11.87
CA ALA A 71 -0.61 22.28 13.26
C ALA A 71 0.77 22.89 13.57
N CYS A 72 1.77 22.66 12.72
CA CYS A 72 3.08 23.29 12.88
C CYS A 72 2.99 24.81 12.78
N LEU A 73 2.30 25.35 11.77
CA LEU A 73 2.13 26.80 11.63
C LEU A 73 1.47 27.42 12.86
N THR A 74 0.42 26.78 13.39
CA THR A 74 -0.28 27.21 14.60
C THR A 74 0.65 27.19 15.82
N ALA A 75 1.46 26.14 15.99
CA ALA A 75 2.41 26.05 17.09
C ALA A 75 3.47 27.18 17.05
N TYR A 76 3.92 27.58 15.87
CA TYR A 76 4.87 28.69 15.75
C TYR A 76 4.22 30.07 15.91
N THR A 77 2.98 30.24 15.47
CA THR A 77 2.28 31.53 15.56
C THR A 77 1.65 31.78 16.93
N ILE A 78 1.39 30.74 17.74
CA ILE A 78 0.80 30.91 19.08
C ILE A 78 1.69 31.75 20.01
N PHE A 79 3.01 31.68 19.84
CA PHE A 79 3.98 32.51 20.57
C PHE A 79 3.87 34.00 20.23
N LEU A 80 3.31 34.36 19.07
CA LEU A 80 3.06 35.75 18.68
C LEU A 80 1.71 36.26 19.22
N CYS A 81 0.79 35.36 19.57
CA CYS A 81 -0.56 35.68 20.03
C CYS A 81 -0.73 35.59 21.56
N MET A 82 0.22 34.96 22.27
CA MET A 82 0.24 34.89 23.72
C MET A 82 1.46 35.65 24.26
N GLU A 83 1.25 36.69 25.08
CA GLU A 83 2.31 37.24 25.92
C GLU A 83 2.80 36.10 26.84
N THR A 84 3.99 35.55 26.57
CA THR A 84 4.69 34.71 27.52
C THR A 84 5.13 35.59 28.69
N ARG A 85 4.24 35.78 29.67
CA ARG A 85 4.61 36.35 30.96
C ARG A 85 5.44 35.31 31.70
N TYR A 86 6.72 35.61 31.85
CA TYR A 86 7.59 34.94 32.82
C TYR A 86 7.30 35.49 34.22
#